data_AF-A0A806X5S3-F1
#
_entry.id   AF-A0A806X5S3-F1
#
_cell.length_a   1.000
_cell.length_b   1.000
_cell.length_c   1.000
_cell.angle_alpha   90.00
_cell.angle_beta   90.00
_cell.angle_gamma   90.00
#
_symmetry.space_group_name_H-M   'P 1'
#
loop_
_entity.id
_entity.type
_entity.pdbx_description
1 polymer ?
#
loop_
_entity_poly.entity_id
_entity_poly.type
_entity_poly.pdbx_seq_one_letter_code
_entity_poly.pdbx_strand_id
1 'polypeptide(L)'
;MVTSTPLLDNCSLSDLIFLKVNKGDSSNPEKVADDLLREARYEQALSNYLQLDQTDPRLAAKIAYCEWMLDQYEEARQRLIVRIETLDGEGIALLSKLISIDRDFWKRDGDDEALIWPRLKTVISASTVPLIAVFARIQGRWTADIHDPAQKLHDLSRLLTFYPDCQPLRIAVFESMQRMRVSAEEQYALLHAHSCSPLMPKFMWLQASAAAEVGRFDEALGYLTQLESNEHLADQPSQEVLWEIEIARCAIHAKTNPLEPASGFIRLGNDASCSIEGRVIARRSALAVACESAVHLIPELADSFLNTLESIKNDILISSAGLMNPLSPFTGNRWGGYVTSWSCGGLTPYKQLLIDTTKGRSNRLICALFVIETLESDYLYTDTDELSAEFWDNLARDLGDVTEYPDEFKGELLSLYTVIHAHRVRPNWAKLGQYWIISARVAQEH
;
A
#
# COMPACT_ATOMS: atom_id res chain seq x y z
N MET A 1 -48.13 -19.42 33.29
CA MET A 1 -47.31 -18.40 33.97
C MET A 1 -46.10 -18.15 33.10
N VAL A 2 -46.16 -17.09 32.31
CA VAL A 2 -45.09 -16.66 31.42
C VAL A 2 -44.14 -15.82 32.26
N THR A 3 -42.93 -16.34 32.50
CA THR A 3 -41.84 -15.57 33.10
C THR A 3 -41.30 -14.62 32.04
N SER A 4 -41.72 -13.36 32.15
CA SER A 4 -41.20 -12.23 31.40
C SER A 4 -39.71 -12.05 31.73
N THR A 5 -38.84 -12.35 30.77
CA THR A 5 -37.46 -11.86 30.77
C THR A 5 -37.47 -10.32 30.71
N PRO A 6 -36.65 -9.61 31.49
CA PRO A 6 -36.58 -8.15 31.39
C PRO A 6 -36.00 -7.77 30.03
N LEU A 7 -36.63 -6.80 29.36
CA LEU A 7 -36.10 -6.15 28.15
C LEU A 7 -34.77 -5.45 28.51
N LEU A 8 -33.66 -5.95 27.97
CA LEU A 8 -32.37 -5.25 27.97
C LEU A 8 -32.50 -4.05 27.02
N ASP A 9 -32.79 -2.89 27.60
CA ASP A 9 -33.26 -1.71 26.87
C ASP A 9 -32.13 -0.69 26.58
N ASN A 10 -30.86 -1.05 26.78
CA ASN A 10 -29.72 -0.13 26.66
C ASN A 10 -28.81 -0.54 25.49
N CYS A 11 -28.56 0.37 24.56
CA CYS A 11 -27.74 0.12 23.36
C CYS A 11 -26.24 0.11 23.71
N SER A 12 -25.49 -0.78 23.06
CA SER A 12 -24.02 -0.78 23.13
C SER A 12 -23.43 0.38 22.31
N LEU A 13 -22.23 0.82 22.63
CA LEU A 13 -21.48 1.83 21.88
C LEU A 13 -21.29 1.40 20.42
N SER A 14 -21.03 0.13 20.17
CA SER A 14 -20.92 -0.42 18.81
C SER A 14 -22.23 -0.25 18.04
N ASP A 15 -23.38 -0.49 18.68
CA ASP A 15 -24.69 -0.30 18.05
C ASP A 15 -24.92 1.18 17.72
N LEU A 16 -24.51 2.10 18.60
CA LEU A 16 -24.68 3.53 18.39
C LEU A 16 -23.80 4.10 17.28
N ILE A 17 -22.56 3.59 17.14
CA ILE A 17 -21.60 4.08 16.15
C ILE A 17 -21.86 3.46 14.77
N PHE A 18 -22.17 2.16 14.73
CA PHE A 18 -22.15 1.38 13.48
C PHE A 18 -23.52 0.90 13.01
N LEU A 19 -24.54 0.83 13.87
CA LEU A 19 -25.87 0.36 13.50
C LEU A 19 -26.89 1.50 13.51
N LYS A 20 -27.78 1.50 12.51
CA LYS A 20 -28.96 2.37 12.53
C LYS A 20 -30.04 1.73 13.41
N VAL A 21 -29.93 1.89 14.73
CA VAL A 21 -31.02 1.54 15.64
C VAL A 21 -32.14 2.58 15.52
N ASN A 22 -33.39 2.13 15.40
CA ASN A 22 -34.55 3.02 15.25
C ASN A 22 -34.72 3.92 16.49
N LYS A 23 -35.10 5.19 16.26
CA LYS A 23 -35.53 6.11 17.32
C LYS A 23 -36.69 5.46 18.09
N GLY A 24 -36.45 5.10 19.34
CA GLY A 24 -37.50 4.66 20.24
C GLY A 24 -37.93 5.84 21.10
N ASP A 25 -39.22 6.21 21.04
CA ASP A 25 -39.80 7.15 22.00
C ASP A 25 -39.66 6.58 23.40
N SER A 26 -38.74 7.12 24.18
CA SER A 26 -38.49 6.66 25.54
C SER A 26 -38.09 7.83 26.44
N SER A 27 -38.55 7.80 27.68
CA SER A 27 -38.20 8.77 28.72
C SER A 27 -36.93 8.40 29.48
N ASN A 28 -36.13 7.43 28.99
CA ASN A 28 -34.90 7.00 29.66
C ASN A 28 -33.79 8.03 29.40
N PRO A 29 -33.20 8.65 30.44
CA PRO A 29 -32.16 9.67 30.26
C PRO A 29 -30.91 9.14 29.51
N GLU A 30 -30.60 7.85 29.60
CA GLU A 30 -29.52 7.24 28.79
C GLU A 30 -29.89 7.19 27.31
N LYS A 31 -31.14 6.84 26.97
CA LYS A 31 -31.59 6.80 25.56
C LYS A 31 -31.60 8.19 24.92
N VAL A 32 -31.92 9.23 25.68
CA VAL A 32 -31.82 10.63 25.21
C VAL A 32 -30.36 10.99 24.89
N ALA A 33 -29.41 10.58 25.72
CA ALA A 33 -27.99 10.78 25.46
C ALA A 33 -27.50 9.94 24.26
N ASP A 34 -27.97 8.70 24.12
CA ASP A 34 -27.71 7.82 22.97
C ASP A 34 -28.22 8.42 21.66
N ASP A 35 -29.40 9.03 21.66
CA ASP A 35 -29.97 9.73 20.50
C ASP A 35 -29.10 10.93 20.09
N LEU A 36 -28.64 11.72 21.06
CA LEU A 36 -27.75 12.85 20.81
C LEU A 36 -26.38 12.42 20.28
N LEU A 37 -25.84 11.31 20.79
CA LEU A 37 -24.59 10.71 20.29
C LEU A 37 -24.75 10.27 18.82
N ARG A 38 -25.89 9.66 18.47
CA ARG A 38 -26.21 9.27 17.09
C ARG A 38 -26.37 10.46 16.14
N GLU A 39 -26.84 11.60 16.65
CA GLU A 39 -26.94 12.86 15.90
C GLU A 39 -25.62 13.65 15.85
N ALA A 40 -24.51 13.05 16.29
CA ALA A 40 -23.20 13.69 16.38
C ALA A 40 -23.17 14.97 17.24
N ARG A 41 -24.11 15.10 18.20
CA ARG A 41 -24.17 16.21 19.16
C ARG A 41 -23.39 15.86 20.42
N TYR A 42 -22.07 15.71 20.26
CA TYR A 42 -21.19 15.12 21.27
C TYR A 42 -21.15 15.90 22.59
N GLU A 43 -21.18 17.24 22.58
CA GLU A 43 -21.20 18.07 23.81
C GLU A 43 -22.46 17.84 24.66
N GLN A 44 -23.61 17.74 23.99
CA GLN A 44 -24.91 17.54 24.64
C GLN A 44 -25.05 16.11 25.15
N ALA A 45 -24.57 15.15 24.35
CA ALA A 45 -24.49 13.75 24.76
C ALA A 45 -23.58 13.58 26.00
N LEU A 46 -22.39 14.16 25.98
CA LEU A 46 -21.44 14.14 27.11
C LEU A 46 -22.07 14.70 28.39
N SER A 47 -22.69 15.89 28.30
CA SER A 47 -23.34 16.55 29.43
C SER A 47 -24.43 15.68 30.06
N ASN A 48 -25.18 14.94 29.25
CA ASN A 48 -26.24 14.05 29.73
C ASN A 48 -25.69 12.75 30.31
N TYR A 49 -24.66 12.13 29.71
CA TYR A 49 -24.02 10.95 30.29
C TYR A 49 -23.34 11.23 31.63
N LEU A 50 -22.75 12.41 31.82
CA LEU A 50 -22.11 12.79 33.08
C LEU A 50 -23.10 12.92 34.25
N GLN A 51 -24.40 13.08 33.99
CA GLN A 51 -25.47 13.12 35.00
C GLN A 51 -25.94 11.72 35.42
N LEU A 52 -25.52 10.67 34.72
CA LEU A 52 -25.82 9.28 35.03
C LEU A 52 -24.75 8.68 35.95
N ASP A 53 -24.94 7.40 36.32
CA ASP A 53 -24.01 6.68 37.18
C ASP A 53 -22.66 6.42 36.47
N GLN A 54 -21.65 7.22 36.81
CA GLN A 54 -20.31 7.14 36.22
C GLN A 54 -19.49 5.92 36.68
N THR A 55 -20.08 5.04 37.50
CA THR A 55 -19.48 3.75 37.87
C THR A 55 -19.82 2.63 36.90
N ASP A 56 -20.84 2.79 36.05
CA ASP A 56 -21.18 1.82 34.99
C ASP A 56 -20.09 1.84 33.89
N PRO A 57 -19.40 0.70 33.62
CA PRO A 57 -18.36 0.63 32.61
C PRO A 57 -18.88 0.92 31.19
N ARG A 58 -20.15 0.61 30.89
CA ARG A 58 -20.77 0.94 29.59
C ARG A 58 -20.81 2.45 29.38
N LEU A 59 -21.22 3.19 30.41
CA LEU A 59 -21.29 4.65 30.36
C LEU A 59 -19.90 5.26 30.28
N ALA A 60 -18.90 4.66 30.94
CA ALA A 60 -17.51 5.11 30.82
C ALA A 60 -16.99 5.07 29.37
N ALA A 61 -17.33 4.02 28.60
CA ALA A 61 -16.98 3.91 27.19
C ALA A 61 -17.70 4.97 26.32
N LYS A 62 -19.01 5.20 26.55
CA LYS A 62 -19.78 6.23 25.84
C LYS A 62 -19.27 7.65 26.12
N ILE A 63 -18.95 7.96 27.37
CA ILE A 63 -18.36 9.24 27.80
C ILE A 63 -16.99 9.44 27.14
N ALA A 64 -16.11 8.44 27.22
CA ALA A 64 -14.78 8.52 26.61
C ALA A 64 -14.86 8.70 25.08
N TYR A 65 -15.83 8.07 24.42
CA TYR A 65 -16.05 8.29 22.99
C TYR A 65 -16.46 9.74 22.69
N CYS A 66 -17.39 10.32 23.47
CA CYS A 66 -17.75 11.73 23.32
C CYS A 66 -16.58 12.68 23.57
N GLU A 67 -15.77 12.43 24.61
CA GLU A 67 -14.55 13.20 24.90
C GLU A 67 -13.57 13.14 23.71
N TRP A 68 -13.34 11.95 23.16
CA TRP A 68 -12.50 11.78 21.98
C TRP A 68 -13.02 12.54 20.75
N MET A 69 -14.33 12.49 20.48
CA MET A 69 -14.94 13.23 19.37
C MET A 69 -14.93 14.76 19.55
N LEU A 70 -14.65 15.25 20.77
CA LEU A 70 -14.48 16.66 21.12
C LEU A 70 -13.01 17.08 21.23
N ASP A 71 -12.10 16.29 20.63
CA ASP A 71 -10.64 16.49 20.67
C ASP A 71 -10.02 16.44 22.09
N GLN A 72 -10.72 15.85 23.06
CA GLN A 72 -10.23 15.62 24.44
C GLN A 72 -9.63 14.21 24.56
N TYR A 73 -8.58 13.96 23.77
CA TYR A 73 -7.97 12.63 23.63
C TYR A 73 -7.37 12.09 24.93
N GLU A 74 -6.60 12.91 25.65
CA GLU A 74 -5.93 12.47 26.88
C GLU A 74 -6.93 12.22 28.02
N GLU A 75 -8.00 13.00 28.09
CA GLU A 75 -9.10 12.82 29.03
C GLU A 75 -9.82 11.49 28.79
N ALA A 76 -10.15 11.19 27.52
CA ALA A 76 -10.76 9.93 27.13
C ALA A 76 -9.86 8.73 27.46
N ARG A 77 -8.57 8.83 27.12
CA ARG A 77 -7.57 7.78 27.41
C ARG A 77 -7.43 7.55 28.92
N GLN A 78 -7.20 8.61 29.70
CA GLN A 78 -7.00 8.51 31.14
C GLN A 78 -8.24 7.96 31.85
N ARG A 79 -9.44 8.34 31.40
CA ARG A 79 -10.71 7.84 31.94
C ARG A 79 -10.82 6.32 31.83
N LEU A 80 -10.42 5.77 30.69
CA LEU A 80 -10.47 4.34 30.42
C LEU A 80 -9.33 3.60 31.15
N ILE A 81 -8.11 4.13 31.15
CA ILE A 81 -6.97 3.50 31.84
C ILE A 81 -7.22 3.37 33.34
N VAL A 82 -7.73 4.42 34.00
CA VAL A 82 -8.03 4.39 35.44
C VAL A 82 -9.04 3.29 35.79
N ARG A 83 -9.91 2.92 34.85
CA ARG A 83 -10.98 1.93 35.04
C ARG A 83 -10.67 0.57 34.41
N ILE A 84 -9.45 0.33 33.94
CA ILE A 84 -9.12 -0.81 33.07
C ILE A 84 -9.55 -2.18 33.61
N GLU A 85 -9.49 -2.40 34.92
CA GLU A 85 -9.90 -3.65 35.58
C GLU A 85 -11.42 -3.89 35.56
N THR A 86 -12.19 -2.83 35.36
CA THR A 86 -13.67 -2.85 35.38
C THR A 86 -14.30 -2.61 34.01
N LEU A 87 -13.48 -2.29 32.99
CA LEU A 87 -13.98 -2.01 31.64
C LEU A 87 -14.60 -3.27 31.02
N ASP A 88 -15.70 -3.06 30.31
CA ASP A 88 -16.30 -4.07 29.46
C ASP A 88 -15.53 -4.20 28.13
N GLY A 89 -15.96 -5.13 27.27
CA GLY A 89 -15.31 -5.36 25.97
C GLY A 89 -15.30 -4.14 25.06
N GLU A 90 -16.28 -3.22 25.20
CA GLU A 90 -16.34 -2.00 24.41
C GLU A 90 -15.36 -0.94 24.91
N GLY A 91 -15.25 -0.77 26.23
CA GLY A 91 -14.27 0.10 26.85
C GLY A 91 -12.83 -0.33 26.54
N ILE A 92 -12.53 -1.63 26.63
CA ILE A 92 -11.21 -2.18 26.26
C ILE A 92 -10.91 -1.94 24.78
N ALA A 93 -11.89 -2.14 23.91
CA ALA A 93 -11.73 -1.93 22.48
C ALA A 93 -11.58 -0.45 22.10
N LEU A 94 -12.33 0.45 22.74
CA LEU A 94 -12.18 1.89 22.55
C LEU A 94 -10.80 2.36 23.00
N LEU A 95 -10.34 1.91 24.17
CA LEU A 95 -8.99 2.21 24.66
C LEU A 95 -7.92 1.70 23.69
N SER A 96 -8.07 0.46 23.20
CA SER A 96 -7.17 -0.11 22.19
C SER A 96 -7.12 0.75 20.92
N LYS A 97 -8.28 1.25 20.48
CA LYS A 97 -8.39 2.12 19.32
C LYS A 97 -7.69 3.47 19.55
N LEU A 98 -7.91 4.11 20.70
CA LEU A 98 -7.25 5.38 21.07
C LEU A 98 -5.72 5.22 21.03
N ILE A 99 -5.22 4.18 21.70
CA ILE A 99 -3.78 3.85 21.75
C ILE A 99 -3.22 3.64 20.34
N SER A 100 -3.92 2.91 19.48
CA SER A 100 -3.45 2.61 18.11
C SER A 100 -3.41 3.81 17.16
N ILE A 101 -4.17 4.88 17.47
CA ILE A 101 -4.25 6.09 16.64
C ILE A 101 -3.23 7.16 17.07
N ASP A 102 -2.66 7.03 18.27
CA ASP A 102 -1.64 7.95 18.78
C ASP A 102 -0.41 7.97 17.85
N ARG A 103 -0.12 9.12 17.25
CA ARG A 103 1.01 9.30 16.33
C ARG A 103 2.36 9.10 17.04
N ASP A 104 2.40 9.30 18.36
CA ASP A 104 3.56 9.08 19.21
C ASP A 104 3.50 7.74 19.96
N PHE A 105 2.63 6.79 19.56
CA PHE A 105 2.53 5.45 20.16
C PHE A 105 3.91 4.77 20.28
N TRP A 106 4.77 4.92 19.26
CA TRP A 106 6.13 4.38 19.26
C TRP A 106 7.07 5.01 20.31
N LYS A 107 6.76 6.22 20.78
CA LYS A 107 7.54 6.95 21.81
C LYS A 107 6.99 6.76 23.22
N ARG A 108 5.75 6.27 23.35
CA ARG A 108 5.04 6.06 24.62
C ARG A 108 4.98 4.55 24.90
N ASP A 109 6.17 3.99 25.16
CA ASP A 109 6.55 2.68 25.70
C ASP A 109 5.62 1.44 25.54
N GLY A 110 6.26 0.27 25.41
CA GLY A 110 5.61 -1.05 25.40
C GLY A 110 4.74 -1.38 26.62
N ASP A 111 4.66 -0.52 27.64
CA ASP A 111 3.84 -0.69 28.85
C ASP A 111 2.33 -0.58 28.55
N ASP A 112 1.91 0.40 27.75
CA ASP A 112 0.50 0.55 27.34
C ASP A 112 0.06 -0.63 26.46
N GLU A 113 0.96 -1.06 25.55
CA GLU A 113 0.73 -2.21 24.69
C GLU A 113 0.65 -3.51 25.51
N ALA A 114 1.61 -3.74 26.42
CA ALA A 114 1.63 -4.91 27.30
C ALA A 114 0.42 -4.96 28.22
N LEU A 115 -0.10 -3.79 28.63
CA LEU A 115 -1.30 -3.69 29.44
C LEU A 115 -2.58 -4.02 28.65
N ILE A 116 -2.74 -3.45 27.45
CA ILE A 116 -4.00 -3.54 26.71
C ILE A 116 -4.10 -4.78 25.82
N TRP A 117 -3.00 -5.23 25.22
CA TRP A 117 -3.01 -6.31 24.23
C TRP A 117 -3.58 -7.63 24.77
N PRO A 118 -3.20 -8.12 25.97
CA PRO A 118 -3.80 -9.34 26.54
C PRO A 118 -5.31 -9.23 26.78
N ARG A 119 -5.79 -8.03 27.13
CA ARG A 119 -7.20 -7.74 27.36
C ARG A 119 -7.96 -7.70 26.04
N LEU A 120 -7.43 -7.02 25.03
CA LEU A 120 -8.01 -7.04 23.68
C LEU A 120 -8.05 -8.47 23.13
N LYS A 121 -6.98 -9.26 23.30
CA LYS A 121 -6.94 -10.68 22.89
C LYS A 121 -8.06 -11.49 23.54
N THR A 122 -8.35 -11.23 24.81
CA THR A 122 -9.46 -11.87 25.54
C THR A 122 -10.81 -11.46 24.95
N VAL A 123 -11.02 -10.16 24.70
CA VAL A 123 -12.26 -9.63 24.09
C VAL A 123 -12.48 -10.20 22.70
N ILE A 124 -11.47 -10.18 21.83
CA ILE A 124 -11.62 -10.72 20.48
C ILE A 124 -11.82 -12.23 20.50
N SER A 125 -11.33 -12.97 21.51
CA SER A 125 -11.51 -14.42 21.65
C SER A 125 -12.85 -14.83 22.27
N ALA A 126 -13.66 -13.88 22.72
CA ALA A 126 -14.96 -14.15 23.31
C ALA A 126 -16.00 -14.67 22.28
N SER A 127 -17.09 -15.26 22.77
CA SER A 127 -18.21 -15.73 21.93
C SER A 127 -19.03 -14.60 21.30
N THR A 128 -18.96 -13.41 21.90
CA THR A 128 -19.61 -12.18 21.42
C THR A 128 -18.54 -11.10 21.41
N VAL A 129 -18.21 -10.56 20.24
CA VAL A 129 -17.13 -9.59 20.07
C VAL A 129 -17.73 -8.25 19.65
N PRO A 130 -17.55 -7.14 20.37
CA PRO A 130 -18.02 -5.84 19.93
C PRO A 130 -17.39 -5.40 18.61
N LEU A 131 -18.16 -4.74 17.73
CA LEU A 131 -17.66 -4.32 16.42
C LEU A 131 -16.50 -3.31 16.55
N ILE A 132 -16.51 -2.47 17.60
CA ILE A 132 -15.37 -1.60 17.89
C ILE A 132 -14.07 -2.38 18.18
N ALA A 133 -14.15 -3.58 18.77
CA ALA A 133 -13.00 -4.46 19.02
C ALA A 133 -12.44 -5.04 17.72
N VAL A 134 -13.31 -5.33 16.75
CA VAL A 134 -12.92 -5.73 15.40
C VAL A 134 -12.10 -4.63 14.75
N PHE A 135 -12.58 -3.40 14.76
CA PHE A 135 -11.86 -2.26 14.19
C PHE A 135 -10.55 -1.96 14.92
N ALA A 136 -10.52 -2.09 16.25
CA ALA A 136 -9.28 -1.98 17.02
C ALA A 136 -8.25 -3.05 16.60
N ARG A 137 -8.68 -4.30 16.37
CA ARG A 137 -7.79 -5.37 15.91
C ARG A 137 -7.29 -5.16 14.47
N ILE A 138 -8.11 -4.61 13.58
CA ILE A 138 -7.74 -4.26 12.20
C ILE A 138 -6.66 -3.18 12.19
N GLN A 139 -6.86 -2.11 12.97
CA GLN A 139 -6.00 -0.92 12.95
C GLN A 139 -4.70 -1.11 13.75
N GLY A 140 -4.76 -1.89 14.84
CA GLY A 140 -3.61 -2.09 15.72
C GLY A 140 -2.44 -2.80 15.04
N ARG A 141 -1.28 -2.12 15.04
CA ARG A 141 0.03 -2.71 14.76
C ARG A 141 0.66 -3.11 16.08
N TRP A 142 0.32 -4.30 16.54
CA TRP A 142 0.87 -4.86 17.77
C TRP A 142 2.26 -5.45 17.48
N THR A 143 3.22 -5.25 18.37
CA THR A 143 4.57 -5.84 18.28
C THR A 143 4.52 -7.36 18.12
N ALA A 144 3.55 -8.02 18.76
CA ALA A 144 3.30 -9.46 18.60
C ALA A 144 2.96 -9.86 17.15
N ASP A 145 2.31 -8.99 16.37
CA ASP A 145 1.96 -9.28 14.97
C ASP A 145 3.19 -9.33 14.05
N ILE A 146 4.28 -8.65 14.42
CA ILE A 146 5.55 -8.70 13.68
C ILE A 146 6.21 -10.08 13.86
N HIS A 147 6.09 -10.65 15.06
CA HIS A 147 6.72 -11.90 15.43
C HIS A 147 5.86 -13.12 15.05
N ASP A 148 4.53 -12.96 15.00
CA ASP A 148 3.58 -14.01 14.64
C ASP A 148 2.46 -13.50 13.70
N PRO A 149 2.76 -13.37 12.40
CA PRO A 149 1.77 -12.95 11.41
C PRO A 149 0.66 -13.99 11.19
N ALA A 150 0.90 -15.26 11.51
CA ALA A 150 -0.10 -16.33 11.38
C ALA A 150 -1.20 -16.19 12.43
N GLN A 151 -0.86 -15.84 13.67
CA GLN A 151 -1.85 -15.55 14.71
C GLN A 151 -2.76 -14.40 14.32
N LYS A 152 -2.23 -13.34 13.71
CA LYS A 152 -3.03 -12.22 13.21
C LYS A 152 -4.05 -12.67 12.16
N LEU A 153 -3.60 -13.47 11.19
CA LEU A 153 -4.49 -14.01 10.17
C LEU A 153 -5.59 -14.89 10.81
N HIS A 154 -5.24 -15.72 11.79
CA HIS A 154 -6.21 -16.55 12.52
C HIS A 154 -7.25 -15.72 13.26
N ASP A 155 -6.82 -14.71 14.02
CA ASP A 155 -7.71 -13.80 14.76
C ASP A 155 -8.70 -13.12 13.82
N LEU A 156 -8.20 -12.50 12.74
CA LEU A 156 -9.03 -11.76 11.78
C LEU A 156 -9.99 -12.68 11.03
N SER A 157 -9.54 -13.88 10.65
CA SER A 157 -10.40 -14.88 9.97
C SER A 157 -11.54 -15.32 10.87
N ARG A 158 -11.27 -15.53 12.17
CA ARG A 158 -12.30 -15.83 13.16
C ARG A 158 -13.28 -14.67 13.31
N LEU A 159 -12.80 -13.43 13.41
CA LEU A 159 -13.66 -12.25 13.47
C LEU A 159 -14.55 -12.11 12.23
N LEU A 160 -14.07 -12.49 11.05
CA LEU A 160 -14.84 -12.44 9.81
C LEU A 160 -16.05 -13.39 9.84
N THR A 161 -15.99 -14.48 10.61
CA THR A 161 -17.16 -15.37 10.79
C THR A 161 -18.31 -14.71 11.55
N PHE A 162 -18.00 -13.77 12.46
CA PHE A 162 -19.01 -13.01 13.20
C PHE A 162 -19.55 -11.83 12.38
N TYR A 163 -18.71 -11.24 11.53
CA TYR A 163 -19.03 -10.04 10.76
C TYR A 163 -18.72 -10.24 9.26
N PRO A 164 -19.43 -11.13 8.57
CA PRO A 164 -19.13 -11.48 7.17
C PRO A 164 -19.26 -10.26 6.24
N ASP A 165 -20.13 -9.31 6.57
CA ASP A 165 -20.41 -8.14 5.75
C ASP A 165 -19.44 -6.95 5.98
N CYS A 166 -18.50 -7.08 6.91
CA CYS A 166 -17.55 -6.02 7.23
C CYS A 166 -16.44 -5.98 6.17
N GLN A 167 -16.60 -5.14 5.14
CA GLN A 167 -15.61 -4.96 4.08
C GLN A 167 -14.21 -4.59 4.62
N PRO A 168 -14.03 -3.65 5.58
CA PRO A 168 -12.71 -3.36 6.16
C PRO A 168 -12.04 -4.58 6.81
N LEU A 169 -12.81 -5.45 7.47
CA LEU A 169 -12.29 -6.67 8.07
C LEU A 169 -11.82 -7.66 6.99
N ARG A 170 -12.61 -7.84 5.93
CA ARG A 170 -12.27 -8.71 4.80
C ARG A 170 -10.99 -8.24 4.09
N ILE A 171 -10.83 -6.93 3.91
CA ILE A 171 -9.60 -6.30 3.41
C ILE A 171 -8.41 -6.65 4.34
N ALA A 172 -8.58 -6.52 5.65
CA ALA A 172 -7.50 -6.80 6.60
C ALA A 172 -7.07 -8.29 6.61
N VAL A 173 -8.03 -9.21 6.44
CA VAL A 173 -7.75 -10.65 6.25
C VAL A 173 -6.97 -10.85 4.96
N PHE A 174 -7.42 -10.25 3.85
CA PHE A 174 -6.74 -10.33 2.56
C PHE A 174 -5.29 -9.81 2.62
N GLU A 175 -5.06 -8.62 3.20
CA GLU A 175 -3.71 -8.06 3.38
C GLU A 175 -2.83 -8.97 4.25
N SER A 176 -3.41 -9.66 5.24
CA SER A 176 -2.69 -10.63 6.07
C SER A 176 -2.36 -11.91 5.31
N MET A 177 -3.26 -12.39 4.43
CA MET A 177 -3.00 -13.51 3.53
C MET A 177 -1.87 -13.21 2.54
N GLN A 178 -1.80 -11.98 2.00
CA GLN A 178 -0.71 -11.54 1.13
C GLN A 178 0.65 -11.57 1.85
N ARG A 179 0.72 -11.08 3.10
CA ARG A 179 1.94 -11.16 3.92
C ARG A 179 2.37 -12.61 4.17
N MET A 180 1.41 -13.50 4.38
CA MET A 180 1.63 -14.93 4.57
C MET A 180 1.86 -15.70 3.26
N ARG A 181 1.86 -15.03 2.10
CA ARG A 181 2.02 -15.64 0.77
C ARG A 181 1.05 -16.79 0.50
N VAL A 182 -0.19 -16.65 0.97
CA VAL A 182 -1.27 -17.60 0.67
C VAL A 182 -1.57 -17.59 -0.83
N SER A 183 -2.09 -18.69 -1.38
CA SER A 183 -2.37 -18.84 -2.82
C SER A 183 -3.32 -17.77 -3.35
N ALA A 184 -3.17 -17.40 -4.63
CA ALA A 184 -4.02 -16.41 -5.27
C ALA A 184 -5.49 -16.86 -5.32
N GLU A 185 -5.72 -18.17 -5.48
CA GLU A 185 -7.06 -18.78 -5.50
C GLU A 185 -7.79 -18.62 -4.16
N GLU A 186 -7.10 -18.84 -3.03
CA GLU A 186 -7.70 -18.64 -1.71
C GLU A 186 -7.96 -17.16 -1.42
N GLN A 187 -7.04 -16.28 -1.84
CA GLN A 187 -7.22 -14.83 -1.73
C GLN A 187 -8.43 -14.34 -2.55
N TYR A 188 -8.59 -14.84 -3.78
CA TYR A 188 -9.76 -14.58 -4.62
C TYR A 188 -11.04 -15.11 -3.97
N ALA A 189 -11.04 -16.35 -3.50
CA ALA A 189 -12.21 -16.96 -2.84
C ALA A 189 -12.67 -16.14 -1.62
N LEU A 190 -11.74 -15.62 -0.80
CA LEU A 190 -12.07 -14.75 0.31
C LEU A 190 -12.82 -13.49 -0.14
N LEU A 191 -12.33 -12.81 -1.18
CA LEU A 191 -12.93 -11.56 -1.66
C LEU A 191 -14.26 -11.78 -2.38
N HIS A 192 -14.46 -12.95 -2.98
CA HIS A 192 -15.68 -13.33 -3.70
C HIS A 192 -16.73 -14.03 -2.83
N ALA A 193 -16.38 -14.50 -1.62
CA ALA A 193 -17.26 -15.33 -0.81
C ALA A 193 -18.59 -14.65 -0.43
N HIS A 194 -18.68 -13.31 -0.34
CA HIS A 194 -19.95 -12.60 -0.06
C HIS A 194 -20.03 -11.28 -0.82
N SER A 195 -21.25 -10.91 -1.20
CA SER A 195 -21.57 -9.68 -1.94
C SER A 195 -22.18 -8.63 -1.00
N CYS A 196 -21.37 -7.73 -0.45
CA CYS A 196 -21.89 -6.55 0.24
C CYS A 196 -22.11 -5.43 -0.78
N SER A 197 -23.27 -4.80 -0.78
CA SER A 197 -23.52 -3.61 -1.61
C SER A 197 -23.96 -2.44 -0.72
N PRO A 198 -23.43 -1.22 -0.91
CA PRO A 198 -22.43 -0.82 -1.90
C PRO A 198 -20.99 -1.24 -1.54
N LEU A 199 -20.17 -1.55 -2.55
CA LEU A 199 -18.75 -1.89 -2.37
C LEU A 199 -17.91 -0.62 -2.19
N MET A 200 -16.96 -0.66 -1.26
CA MET A 200 -15.95 0.39 -1.10
C MET A 200 -15.01 0.40 -2.32
N PRO A 201 -14.56 1.56 -2.82
CA PRO A 201 -13.61 1.62 -3.94
C PRO A 201 -12.34 0.79 -3.72
N LYS A 202 -11.75 0.87 -2.51
CA LYS A 202 -10.61 0.02 -2.12
C LYS A 202 -10.94 -1.48 -2.23
N PHE A 203 -12.14 -1.88 -1.85
CA PHE A 203 -12.55 -3.28 -1.93
C PHE A 203 -12.71 -3.74 -3.39
N MET A 204 -13.32 -2.91 -4.25
CA MET A 204 -13.42 -3.17 -5.70
C MET A 204 -12.04 -3.28 -6.37
N TRP A 205 -11.08 -2.43 -6.01
CA TRP A 205 -9.69 -2.49 -6.52
C TRP A 205 -9.01 -3.82 -6.17
N LEU A 206 -9.18 -4.28 -4.94
CA LEU A 206 -8.62 -5.57 -4.49
C LEU A 206 -9.31 -6.76 -5.14
N GLN A 207 -10.63 -6.69 -5.36
CA GLN A 207 -11.37 -7.69 -6.12
C GLN A 207 -10.87 -7.77 -7.57
N ALA A 208 -10.66 -6.63 -8.23
CA ALA A 208 -10.09 -6.58 -9.58
C ALA A 208 -8.69 -7.21 -9.62
N SER A 209 -7.84 -6.85 -8.66
CA SER A 209 -6.47 -7.36 -8.55
C SER A 209 -6.45 -8.88 -8.36
N ALA A 210 -7.21 -9.39 -7.39
CA ALA A 210 -7.28 -10.83 -7.12
C ALA A 210 -7.89 -11.62 -8.29
N ALA A 211 -8.93 -11.08 -8.94
CA ALA A 211 -9.54 -11.69 -10.12
C ALA A 211 -8.55 -11.79 -11.29
N ALA A 212 -7.75 -10.74 -11.53
CA ALA A 212 -6.73 -10.75 -12.57
C ALA A 212 -5.60 -11.77 -12.30
N GLU A 213 -5.19 -11.94 -11.04
CA GLU A 213 -4.18 -12.93 -10.65
C GLU A 213 -4.63 -14.37 -10.90
N VAL A 214 -5.91 -14.70 -10.68
CA VAL A 214 -6.47 -16.04 -10.97
C VAL A 214 -6.94 -16.21 -12.43
N GLY A 215 -6.67 -15.24 -13.31
CA GLY A 215 -7.04 -15.29 -14.73
C GLY A 215 -8.51 -15.00 -15.05
N ARG A 216 -9.29 -14.46 -14.10
CA ARG A 216 -10.67 -14.00 -14.31
C ARG A 216 -10.69 -12.56 -14.85
N PHE A 217 -10.14 -12.38 -16.04
CA PHE A 217 -9.92 -11.07 -16.64
C PHE A 217 -11.20 -10.27 -16.89
N ASP A 218 -12.28 -10.91 -17.34
CA ASP A 218 -13.56 -10.22 -17.59
C ASP A 218 -14.17 -9.65 -16.30
N GLU A 219 -14.08 -10.40 -15.19
CA GLU A 219 -14.53 -9.93 -13.87
C GLU A 219 -13.68 -8.75 -13.38
N ALA A 220 -12.36 -8.86 -13.53
CA ALA A 220 -11.43 -7.79 -13.17
C ALA A 220 -11.73 -6.49 -13.94
N LEU A 221 -11.94 -6.58 -15.25
CA LEU A 221 -12.32 -5.43 -16.09
C LEU A 221 -13.68 -4.86 -15.66
N GLY A 222 -14.65 -5.72 -15.31
CA GLY A 222 -15.95 -5.29 -14.78
C GLY A 222 -15.83 -4.45 -13.51
N TYR A 223 -14.99 -4.86 -12.56
CA TYR A 223 -14.72 -4.08 -11.35
C TYR A 223 -14.01 -2.74 -11.64
N LEU A 224 -13.03 -2.74 -12.54
CA LEU A 224 -12.32 -1.52 -12.95
C LEU A 224 -13.27 -0.50 -13.62
N THR A 225 -14.18 -0.94 -14.49
CA THR A 225 -15.19 -0.06 -15.11
C THR A 225 -16.17 0.53 -14.09
N GLN A 226 -16.58 -0.25 -13.09
CA GLN A 226 -17.42 0.26 -12.00
C GLN A 226 -16.67 1.30 -11.15
N LEU A 227 -15.40 1.04 -10.87
CA LEU A 227 -14.56 1.93 -10.07
C LEU A 227 -14.26 3.25 -10.81
N GLU A 228 -14.00 3.21 -12.11
CA GLU A 228 -13.89 4.39 -12.98
C GLU A 228 -15.19 5.21 -12.98
N SER A 229 -16.34 4.54 -13.12
CA SER A 229 -17.64 5.20 -13.06
C SER A 229 -17.88 5.88 -11.72
N ASN A 230 -17.49 5.24 -10.62
CA ASN A 230 -17.59 5.82 -9.27
C ASN A 230 -16.69 7.04 -9.09
N GLU A 231 -15.47 7.01 -9.65
CA GLU A 231 -14.53 8.13 -9.57
C GLU A 231 -15.02 9.34 -10.40
N HIS A 232 -15.63 9.11 -11.57
CA HIS A 232 -16.23 10.18 -12.36
C HIS A 232 -17.48 10.80 -11.72
N LEU A 233 -18.17 10.06 -10.85
CA LEU A 233 -19.31 10.58 -10.08
C LEU A 233 -18.90 11.39 -8.85
N ALA A 234 -17.61 11.36 -8.45
CA ALA A 234 -17.12 12.18 -7.36
C ALA A 234 -17.00 13.66 -7.79
N ASP A 235 -17.14 14.57 -6.81
CA ASP A 235 -17.10 16.02 -7.05
C ASP A 235 -15.78 16.49 -7.67
N GLN A 236 -14.69 15.78 -7.39
CA GLN A 236 -13.36 15.99 -7.95
C GLN A 236 -12.72 14.64 -8.29
N PRO A 237 -12.80 14.18 -9.56
CA PRO A 237 -12.15 12.95 -10.00
C PRO A 237 -10.62 13.07 -9.90
N SER A 238 -9.99 12.11 -9.24
CA SER A 238 -8.53 12.02 -9.16
C SER A 238 -7.95 11.49 -10.47
N GLN A 239 -7.10 12.30 -11.12
CA GLN A 239 -6.37 11.88 -12.32
C GLN A 239 -5.41 10.72 -12.03
N GLU A 240 -4.84 10.66 -10.83
CA GLU A 240 -3.98 9.56 -10.40
C GLU A 240 -4.75 8.24 -10.32
N VAL A 241 -5.98 8.26 -9.79
CA VAL A 241 -6.83 7.06 -9.73
C VAL A 241 -7.23 6.60 -11.12
N LEU A 242 -7.67 7.51 -12.00
CA LEU A 242 -8.05 7.17 -13.37
C LEU A 242 -6.87 6.59 -14.16
N TRP A 243 -5.67 7.12 -13.94
CA TRP A 243 -4.45 6.63 -14.54
C TRP A 243 -4.08 5.21 -14.06
N GLU A 244 -4.17 4.93 -12.75
CA GLU A 244 -3.95 3.59 -12.18
C GLU A 244 -4.96 2.56 -12.73
N ILE A 245 -6.23 2.95 -12.91
CA ILE A 245 -7.25 2.10 -13.53
C ILE A 245 -6.88 1.75 -14.97
N GLU A 246 -6.47 2.74 -15.77
CA GLU A 246 -6.13 2.52 -17.17
C GLU A 246 -4.85 1.67 -17.31
N ILE A 247 -3.90 1.81 -16.39
CA ILE A 247 -2.74 0.94 -16.30
C ILE A 247 -3.13 -0.51 -16.00
N ALA A 248 -3.99 -0.74 -15.00
CA ALA A 248 -4.49 -2.06 -14.67
C ALA A 248 -5.20 -2.70 -15.87
N ARG A 249 -6.00 -1.91 -16.58
CA ARG A 249 -6.69 -2.31 -17.81
C ARG A 249 -5.69 -2.69 -18.92
N CYS A 250 -4.64 -1.90 -19.13
CA CYS A 250 -3.57 -2.21 -20.08
C CYS A 250 -2.84 -3.52 -19.72
N ALA A 251 -2.55 -3.75 -18.44
CA ALA A 251 -1.91 -4.98 -17.97
C ALA A 251 -2.79 -6.22 -18.22
N ILE A 252 -4.10 -6.12 -17.99
CA ILE A 252 -5.05 -7.19 -18.31
C ILE A 252 -5.12 -7.42 -19.82
N HIS A 253 -5.23 -6.35 -20.62
CA HIS A 253 -5.29 -6.46 -22.07
C HIS A 253 -4.03 -7.07 -22.69
N ALA A 254 -2.85 -6.78 -22.14
CA ALA A 254 -1.59 -7.41 -22.55
C ALA A 254 -1.64 -8.93 -22.43
N LYS A 255 -2.33 -9.46 -21.41
CA LYS A 255 -2.51 -10.90 -21.19
C LYS A 255 -3.61 -11.51 -22.05
N THR A 256 -4.66 -10.75 -22.39
CA THR A 256 -5.83 -11.26 -23.13
C THR A 256 -5.76 -11.06 -24.65
N ASN A 257 -4.98 -10.09 -25.14
CA ASN A 257 -4.85 -9.76 -26.55
C ASN A 257 -3.41 -9.99 -27.04
N PRO A 258 -3.08 -11.19 -27.54
CA PRO A 258 -1.72 -11.52 -27.95
C PRO A 258 -1.28 -10.84 -29.25
N LEU A 259 -2.20 -10.24 -30.02
CA LEU A 259 -1.86 -9.59 -31.29
C LEU A 259 -1.22 -8.22 -31.09
N GLU A 260 -1.67 -7.48 -30.07
CA GLU A 260 -1.20 -6.13 -29.77
C GLU A 260 -0.97 -5.94 -28.26
N PRO A 261 -0.08 -6.73 -27.65
CA PRO A 261 0.00 -6.82 -26.19
C PRO A 261 0.50 -5.52 -25.54
N ALA A 262 1.34 -4.73 -26.25
CA ALA A 262 1.90 -3.49 -25.73
C ALA A 262 1.13 -2.21 -26.13
N SER A 263 0.08 -2.29 -26.97
CA SER A 263 -0.53 -1.10 -27.60
C SER A 263 -1.16 -0.14 -26.59
N GLY A 264 -1.81 -0.66 -25.54
CA GLY A 264 -2.38 0.16 -24.47
C GLY A 264 -1.33 0.97 -23.72
N PHE A 265 -0.21 0.34 -23.35
CA PHE A 265 0.90 1.02 -22.69
C PHE A 265 1.61 2.03 -23.60
N ILE A 266 1.74 1.74 -24.90
CA ILE A 266 2.26 2.70 -25.88
C ILE A 266 1.38 3.93 -25.97
N ARG A 267 0.04 3.76 -25.97
CA ARG A 267 -0.92 4.88 -25.95
C ARG A 267 -0.76 5.73 -24.69
N LEU A 268 -0.72 5.10 -23.52
CA LEU A 268 -0.50 5.77 -22.24
C LEU A 268 0.83 6.54 -22.20
N GLY A 269 1.91 5.92 -22.70
CA GLY A 269 3.23 6.55 -22.77
C GLY A 269 3.32 7.72 -23.76
N ASN A 270 2.34 7.89 -24.64
CA ASN A 270 2.21 9.04 -25.57
C ASN A 270 1.25 10.12 -25.05
N ASP A 271 0.48 9.84 -23.99
CA ASP A 271 -0.54 10.76 -23.50
C ASP A 271 0.09 11.94 -22.75
N ALA A 272 -0.07 13.15 -23.30
CA ALA A 272 0.46 14.37 -22.71
C ALA A 272 -0.27 14.82 -21.43
N SER A 273 -1.44 14.26 -21.14
CA SER A 273 -2.18 14.52 -19.89
C SER A 273 -1.57 13.77 -18.70
N CYS A 274 -0.83 12.69 -18.95
CA CYS A 274 -0.14 11.93 -17.92
C CYS A 274 1.12 12.67 -17.44
N SER A 275 1.46 12.49 -16.16
CA SER A 275 2.73 12.96 -15.61
C SER A 275 3.91 12.32 -16.35
N ILE A 276 5.08 12.96 -16.32
CA ILE A 276 6.28 12.43 -16.97
C ILE A 276 6.65 11.07 -16.33
N GLU A 277 6.55 10.98 -15.01
CA GLU A 277 6.76 9.77 -14.23
C GLU A 277 5.78 8.66 -14.66
N GLY A 278 4.50 9.00 -14.85
CA GLY A 278 3.50 8.07 -15.34
C GLY A 278 3.79 7.56 -16.76
N ARG A 279 4.27 8.45 -17.65
CA ARG A 279 4.70 8.04 -18.99
C ARG A 279 5.92 7.11 -18.94
N VAL A 280 6.87 7.32 -18.03
CA VAL A 280 8.01 6.41 -17.83
C VAL A 280 7.53 5.03 -17.37
N ILE A 281 6.59 4.98 -16.42
CA ILE A 281 5.98 3.72 -15.97
C ILE A 281 5.29 3.00 -17.13
N ALA A 282 4.51 3.71 -17.95
CA ALA A 282 3.85 3.13 -19.12
C ALA A 282 4.86 2.61 -20.16
N ARG A 283 5.93 3.35 -20.47
CA ARG A 283 6.97 2.91 -21.42
C ARG A 283 7.76 1.71 -20.93
N ARG A 284 8.11 1.68 -19.64
CA ARG A 284 8.75 0.52 -19.02
C ARG A 284 7.85 -0.71 -19.10
N SER A 285 6.57 -0.54 -18.79
CA SER A 285 5.58 -1.64 -18.87
C SER A 285 5.39 -2.14 -20.30
N ALA A 286 5.34 -1.24 -21.29
CA ALA A 286 5.31 -1.61 -22.71
C ALA A 286 6.54 -2.45 -23.10
N LEU A 287 7.72 -2.05 -22.64
CA LEU A 287 8.97 -2.76 -22.90
C LEU A 287 9.01 -4.14 -22.22
N ALA A 288 8.55 -4.26 -20.98
CA ALA A 288 8.41 -5.53 -20.27
C ALA A 288 7.47 -6.50 -21.01
N VAL A 289 6.29 -6.01 -21.42
CA VAL A 289 5.34 -6.80 -22.21
C VAL A 289 5.92 -7.23 -23.56
N ALA A 290 6.69 -6.35 -24.22
CA ALA A 290 7.37 -6.69 -25.46
C ALA A 290 8.44 -7.78 -25.28
N CYS A 291 9.12 -7.81 -24.14
CA CYS A 291 10.06 -8.87 -23.79
C CYS A 291 9.38 -10.24 -23.67
N GLU A 292 8.13 -10.27 -23.19
CA GLU A 292 7.35 -11.51 -23.04
C GLU A 292 6.78 -12.03 -24.36
N SER A 293 6.30 -11.13 -25.22
CA SER A 293 5.36 -11.52 -26.28
C SER A 293 5.62 -10.87 -27.65
N ALA A 294 6.45 -9.82 -27.74
CA ALA A 294 6.66 -9.04 -28.96
C ALA A 294 8.10 -8.54 -29.11
N VAL A 295 9.07 -9.46 -29.14
CA VAL A 295 10.52 -9.17 -29.18
C VAL A 295 10.94 -8.19 -30.29
N HIS A 296 10.24 -8.22 -31.43
CA HIS A 296 10.51 -7.32 -32.56
C HIS A 296 10.27 -5.84 -32.25
N LEU A 297 9.47 -5.50 -31.23
CA LEU A 297 9.19 -4.12 -30.81
C LEU A 297 10.22 -3.57 -29.81
N ILE A 298 11.08 -4.44 -29.23
CA ILE A 298 12.01 -4.05 -28.17
C ILE A 298 12.91 -2.86 -28.56
N PRO A 299 13.53 -2.82 -29.75
CA PRO A 299 14.43 -1.71 -30.09
C PRO A 299 13.73 -0.34 -30.08
N GLU A 300 12.56 -0.25 -30.70
CA GLU A 300 11.77 1.00 -30.78
C GLU A 300 11.26 1.43 -29.39
N LEU A 301 10.80 0.47 -28.58
CA LEU A 301 10.31 0.74 -27.23
C LEU A 301 11.43 1.14 -26.28
N ALA A 302 12.62 0.55 -26.41
CA ALA A 302 13.80 0.94 -25.63
C ALA A 302 14.24 2.37 -25.94
N ASP A 303 14.24 2.77 -27.21
CA ASP A 303 14.53 4.15 -27.61
C ASP A 303 13.45 5.12 -27.08
N SER A 304 12.17 4.74 -27.16
CA SER A 304 11.07 5.55 -26.62
C SER A 304 11.13 5.69 -25.10
N PHE A 305 11.49 4.62 -24.38
CA PHE A 305 11.71 4.64 -22.95
C PHE A 305 12.84 5.59 -22.58
N LEU A 306 13.99 5.48 -23.26
CA LEU A 306 15.13 6.38 -23.09
C LEU A 306 14.73 7.85 -23.30
N ASN A 307 14.06 8.18 -24.42
CA ASN A 307 13.64 9.54 -24.72
C ASN A 307 12.69 10.12 -23.63
N THR A 308 11.88 9.26 -23.02
CA THR A 308 10.96 9.66 -21.95
C THR A 308 11.73 9.92 -20.64
N LEU A 309 12.73 9.09 -20.32
CA LEU A 309 13.61 9.31 -19.16
C LEU A 309 14.35 10.64 -19.26
N GLU A 310 14.89 10.97 -20.44
CA GLU A 310 15.60 12.23 -20.68
C GLU A 310 14.72 13.46 -20.56
N SER A 311 13.40 13.28 -20.64
CA SER A 311 12.44 14.35 -20.40
C SER A 311 12.19 14.62 -18.92
N ILE A 312 12.62 13.74 -18.01
CA ILE A 312 12.54 13.98 -16.56
C ILE A 312 13.59 15.03 -16.19
N LYS A 313 13.15 16.08 -15.48
CA LYS A 313 14.03 17.17 -15.00
C LYS A 313 14.93 16.80 -13.81
N ASN A 314 15.00 15.53 -13.45
CA ASN A 314 15.84 15.06 -12.37
C ASN A 314 17.29 14.97 -12.86
N ASP A 315 18.22 15.10 -11.90
CA ASP A 315 19.64 15.11 -12.19
C ASP A 315 20.24 13.71 -12.40
N ILE A 316 19.51 12.64 -12.07
CA ILE A 316 19.99 11.25 -12.18
C ILE A 316 19.11 10.47 -13.17
N LEU A 317 19.68 10.08 -14.30
CA LEU A 317 19.05 9.30 -15.35
C LEU A 317 19.29 7.79 -15.19
N ILE A 318 20.45 7.39 -14.66
CA ILE A 318 20.82 5.99 -14.47
C ILE A 318 20.57 5.60 -13.01
N SER A 319 19.50 4.84 -12.78
CA SER A 319 19.13 4.32 -11.45
C SER A 319 18.44 2.96 -11.57
N SER A 320 18.66 2.06 -10.61
CA SER A 320 17.97 0.76 -10.55
C SER A 320 16.43 0.90 -10.53
N ALA A 321 15.91 2.04 -10.06
CA ALA A 321 14.49 2.37 -10.10
C ALA A 321 13.91 2.39 -11.53
N GLY A 322 14.75 2.61 -12.54
CA GLY A 322 14.39 2.51 -13.96
C GLY A 322 14.03 1.08 -14.39
N LEU A 323 14.54 0.05 -13.71
CA LEU A 323 14.24 -1.37 -13.98
C LEU A 323 13.02 -1.86 -13.21
N MET A 324 12.80 -1.31 -12.03
CA MET A 324 11.76 -1.74 -11.10
C MET A 324 10.42 -1.06 -11.40
N ASN A 325 9.31 -1.71 -11.09
CA ASN A 325 8.01 -1.05 -11.02
C ASN A 325 7.83 -0.49 -9.59
N PRO A 326 8.00 0.82 -9.35
CA PRO A 326 7.80 1.37 -8.02
C PRO A 326 6.31 1.26 -7.68
N LEU A 327 6.00 0.39 -6.73
CA LEU A 327 4.66 0.25 -6.17
C LEU A 327 4.43 1.41 -5.19
N SER A 328 4.17 2.60 -5.72
CA SER A 328 3.80 3.75 -4.90
C SER A 328 2.37 3.58 -4.38
N PRO A 329 2.11 3.83 -3.09
CA PRO A 329 0.73 3.81 -2.60
C PRO A 329 -0.04 5.01 -3.13
N PHE A 330 -1.26 4.80 -3.62
CA PHE A 330 -2.17 5.86 -4.07
C PHE A 330 -3.51 5.79 -3.31
N THR A 331 -4.29 6.88 -3.36
CA THR A 331 -5.63 6.93 -2.74
C THR A 331 -6.54 7.87 -3.53
N GLY A 332 -7.83 7.56 -3.54
CA GLY A 332 -8.87 8.44 -4.07
C GLY A 332 -9.87 8.88 -3.00
N ASN A 333 -10.88 9.63 -3.43
CA ASN A 333 -11.97 10.07 -2.58
C ASN A 333 -12.80 8.87 -2.11
N ARG A 334 -13.05 8.76 -0.79
CA ARG A 334 -13.84 7.66 -0.17
C ARG A 334 -13.22 6.26 -0.25
N TRP A 335 -11.92 6.15 -0.55
CA TRP A 335 -11.23 4.85 -0.56
C TRP A 335 -10.98 4.28 0.85
N GLY A 336 -10.99 5.13 1.88
CA GLY A 336 -10.78 4.71 3.27
C GLY A 336 -9.32 4.37 3.59
N GLY A 337 -8.37 4.80 2.76
CA GLY A 337 -6.93 4.63 2.95
C GLY A 337 -6.20 4.35 1.63
N TYR A 338 -4.89 4.21 1.72
CA TYR A 338 -4.03 3.90 0.58
C TYR A 338 -4.20 2.46 0.09
N VAL A 339 -3.94 2.27 -1.20
CA VAL A 339 -3.81 0.98 -1.89
C VAL A 339 -2.49 0.91 -2.63
N THR A 340 -2.02 -0.30 -2.90
CA THR A 340 -0.84 -0.53 -3.75
C THR A 340 -1.22 -0.37 -5.22
N SER A 341 -0.39 0.34 -6.00
CA SER A 341 -0.47 0.40 -7.46
C SER A 341 -0.46 -0.97 -8.11
N TRP A 342 -0.94 -1.02 -9.35
CA TRP A 342 -0.98 -2.26 -10.12
C TRP A 342 0.42 -2.73 -10.50
N SER A 343 0.71 -4.02 -10.31
CA SER A 343 2.00 -4.59 -10.72
C SER A 343 2.02 -4.80 -12.24
N CYS A 344 2.86 -4.05 -12.95
CA CYS A 344 3.00 -4.13 -14.41
C CYS A 344 4.27 -4.85 -14.87
N GLY A 345 4.94 -5.56 -13.96
CA GLY A 345 6.22 -6.22 -14.22
C GLY A 345 7.40 -5.25 -14.28
N GLY A 346 8.57 -5.74 -13.87
CA GLY A 346 9.85 -5.03 -14.00
C GLY A 346 10.64 -5.53 -15.20
N LEU A 347 11.72 -4.82 -15.54
CA LEU A 347 12.65 -5.21 -16.60
C LEU A 347 13.72 -6.20 -16.13
N THR A 348 13.91 -6.34 -14.81
CA THR A 348 14.95 -7.20 -14.21
C THR A 348 15.02 -8.62 -14.80
N PRO A 349 13.91 -9.35 -14.98
CA PRO A 349 13.96 -10.72 -15.51
C PRO A 349 14.47 -10.81 -16.95
N TYR A 350 14.47 -9.70 -17.70
CA TYR A 350 14.72 -9.66 -19.14
C TYR A 350 16.13 -9.16 -19.51
N LYS A 351 17.07 -9.12 -18.55
CA LYS A 351 18.46 -8.61 -18.74
C LYS A 351 19.10 -9.04 -20.06
N GLN A 352 19.23 -10.35 -20.26
CA GLN A 352 19.93 -10.88 -21.43
C GLN A 352 19.23 -10.52 -22.74
N LEU A 353 17.90 -10.67 -22.79
CA LEU A 353 17.11 -10.37 -23.97
C LEU A 353 17.22 -8.88 -24.36
N LEU A 354 17.13 -7.98 -23.38
CA LEU A 354 17.25 -6.55 -23.59
C LEU A 354 18.65 -6.16 -24.10
N ILE A 355 19.71 -6.73 -23.53
CA ILE A 355 21.09 -6.48 -23.96
C ILE A 355 21.31 -6.96 -25.41
N ASP A 356 20.78 -8.12 -25.77
CA ASP A 356 21.01 -8.73 -27.10
C ASP A 356 20.22 -8.05 -28.23
N THR A 357 19.08 -7.43 -27.90
CA THR A 357 18.14 -6.88 -28.90
C THR A 357 18.26 -5.37 -29.09
N THR A 358 18.72 -4.64 -28.08
CA THR A 358 18.89 -3.18 -28.15
C THR A 358 20.23 -2.79 -28.75
N LYS A 359 20.34 -1.56 -29.28
CA LYS A 359 21.57 -1.08 -29.93
C LYS A 359 21.87 0.36 -29.57
N GLY A 360 23.14 0.76 -29.71
CA GLY A 360 23.55 2.14 -29.56
C GLY A 360 23.28 2.69 -28.16
N ARG A 361 22.60 3.84 -28.10
CA ARG A 361 22.41 4.60 -26.86
C ARG A 361 21.45 3.93 -25.88
N SER A 362 20.36 3.34 -26.36
CA SER A 362 19.42 2.60 -25.50
C SER A 362 20.05 1.34 -24.91
N ASN A 363 20.91 0.66 -25.66
CA ASN A 363 21.70 -0.47 -25.14
C ASN A 363 22.64 -0.05 -24.01
N ARG A 364 23.39 1.06 -24.19
CA ARG A 364 24.29 1.59 -23.15
C ARG A 364 23.53 1.97 -21.87
N LEU A 365 22.35 2.61 -22.01
CA LEU A 365 21.47 2.88 -20.87
C LEU A 365 21.10 1.57 -20.16
N ILE A 366 20.58 0.57 -20.89
CA ILE A 366 20.15 -0.71 -20.33
C ILE A 366 21.29 -1.41 -19.59
N CYS A 367 22.48 -1.51 -20.21
CA CYS A 367 23.65 -2.08 -19.56
C CYS A 367 24.00 -1.33 -18.28
N ALA A 368 23.97 0.01 -18.29
CA ALA A 368 24.25 0.82 -17.11
C ALA A 368 23.21 0.62 -16.00
N LEU A 369 21.92 0.54 -16.33
CA LEU A 369 20.86 0.27 -15.34
C LEU A 369 21.06 -1.07 -14.63
N PHE A 370 21.39 -2.14 -15.37
CA PHE A 370 21.65 -3.47 -14.80
C PHE A 370 22.95 -3.52 -13.98
N VAL A 371 23.96 -2.77 -14.40
CA VAL A 371 25.21 -2.64 -13.63
C VAL A 371 24.97 -1.93 -12.30
N ILE A 372 24.16 -0.86 -12.28
CA ILE A 372 23.77 -0.19 -11.03
C ILE A 372 22.93 -1.10 -10.15
N GLU A 373 21.96 -1.84 -10.69
CA GLU A 373 21.19 -2.81 -9.91
C GLU A 373 22.09 -3.85 -9.25
N THR A 374 23.08 -4.37 -9.99
CA THR A 374 24.05 -5.35 -9.46
C THR A 374 24.92 -4.72 -8.36
N LEU A 375 25.36 -3.47 -8.54
CA LEU A 375 26.10 -2.72 -7.53
C LEU A 375 25.27 -2.49 -6.26
N GLU A 376 24.03 -2.03 -6.38
CA GLU A 376 23.16 -1.76 -5.24
C GLU A 376 22.78 -3.03 -4.49
N SER A 377 22.48 -4.12 -5.21
CA SER A 377 22.12 -5.41 -4.60
C SER A 377 23.28 -6.09 -3.87
N ASP A 378 24.52 -5.96 -4.33
CA ASP A 378 25.66 -6.55 -3.61
C ASP A 378 26.23 -5.60 -2.55
N TYR A 379 26.22 -4.28 -2.76
CA TYR A 379 26.77 -3.31 -1.80
C TYR A 379 25.83 -3.02 -0.62
N LEU A 380 24.50 -3.03 -0.81
CA LEU A 380 23.54 -2.79 0.28
C LEU A 380 23.27 -4.03 1.15
N TYR A 381 23.58 -5.23 0.66
CA TYR A 381 23.23 -6.50 1.32
C TYR A 381 24.44 -7.31 1.81
N THR A 382 25.67 -6.82 1.58
CA THR A 382 26.87 -7.42 2.16
C THR A 382 27.49 -6.45 3.18
N ASP A 383 27.63 -6.88 4.44
CA ASP A 383 28.36 -6.15 5.50
C ASP A 383 29.90 -6.12 5.24
N THR A 384 30.33 -6.29 3.99
CA THR A 384 31.74 -6.37 3.60
C THR A 384 32.13 -5.15 2.77
N ASP A 385 33.04 -4.35 3.30
CA ASP A 385 33.55 -3.12 2.67
C ASP A 385 34.35 -3.38 1.36
N GLU A 386 34.67 -4.64 1.03
CA GLU A 386 35.53 -5.00 -0.11
C GLU A 386 34.88 -6.07 -1.00
N LEU A 387 34.28 -5.64 -2.11
CA LEU A 387 33.81 -6.52 -3.19
C LEU A 387 35.00 -7.10 -3.97
N SER A 388 34.87 -8.35 -4.43
CA SER A 388 35.97 -9.08 -5.08
C SER A 388 36.42 -8.44 -6.41
N ALA A 389 37.68 -8.68 -6.78
CA ALA A 389 38.19 -8.26 -8.10
C ALA A 389 37.37 -8.83 -9.28
N GLU A 390 36.90 -10.07 -9.15
CA GLU A 390 36.07 -10.75 -10.16
C GLU A 390 34.72 -10.05 -10.34
N PHE A 391 34.13 -9.57 -9.25
CA PHE A 391 32.91 -8.77 -9.29
C PHE A 391 33.09 -7.50 -10.14
N TRP A 392 34.14 -6.73 -9.90
CA TRP A 392 34.43 -5.51 -10.67
C TRP A 392 34.77 -5.80 -12.13
N ASP A 393 35.48 -6.90 -12.41
CA ASP A 393 35.75 -7.34 -13.79
C ASP A 393 34.46 -7.76 -14.53
N ASN A 394 33.49 -8.35 -13.83
CA ASN A 394 32.18 -8.69 -14.39
C ASN A 394 31.35 -7.43 -14.69
N LEU A 395 31.30 -6.46 -13.78
CA LEU A 395 30.61 -5.19 -14.05
C LEU A 395 31.22 -4.42 -15.21
N ALA A 396 32.56 -4.40 -15.33
CA ALA A 396 33.23 -3.75 -16.45
C ALA A 396 32.88 -4.42 -17.79
N ARG A 397 32.75 -5.75 -17.79
CA ARG A 397 32.33 -6.52 -18.96
C ARG A 397 30.87 -6.26 -19.33
N ASP A 398 29.97 -6.21 -18.33
CA ASP A 398 28.55 -5.98 -18.53
C ASP A 398 28.26 -4.54 -18.99
N LEU A 399 29.00 -3.54 -18.50
CA LEU A 399 28.88 -2.14 -18.94
C LEU A 399 29.41 -1.93 -20.36
N GLY A 400 30.51 -2.61 -20.71
CA GLY A 400 31.23 -2.40 -21.97
C GLY A 400 32.10 -1.14 -21.99
N ASP A 401 32.75 -0.90 -23.13
CA ASP A 401 33.54 0.32 -23.34
C ASP A 401 32.63 1.49 -23.75
N VAL A 402 32.56 2.50 -22.89
CA VAL A 402 31.73 3.70 -23.07
C VAL A 402 32.58 4.95 -23.32
N THR A 403 33.90 4.81 -23.47
CA THR A 403 34.84 5.94 -23.49
C THR A 403 34.73 6.82 -24.73
N GLU A 404 34.06 6.34 -25.79
CA GLU A 404 33.71 7.13 -26.97
C GLU A 404 32.48 8.05 -26.76
N TYR A 405 31.79 7.91 -25.62
CA TYR A 405 30.53 8.61 -25.31
C TYR A 405 30.60 9.38 -23.97
N PRO A 406 31.58 10.28 -23.79
CA PRO A 406 31.87 10.89 -22.49
C PRO A 406 30.73 11.78 -21.93
N ASP A 407 29.91 12.36 -22.81
CA ASP A 407 28.86 13.32 -22.44
C ASP A 407 27.49 12.65 -22.28
N GLU A 408 27.36 11.35 -22.60
CA GLU A 408 26.07 10.67 -22.52
C GLU A 408 25.53 10.63 -21.10
N PHE A 409 24.22 10.89 -20.98
CA PHE A 409 23.50 10.97 -19.71
C PHE A 409 24.17 11.93 -18.74
N LYS A 410 24.52 13.14 -19.22
CA LYS A 410 25.19 14.19 -18.43
C LYS A 410 26.51 13.71 -17.78
N GLY A 411 27.20 12.76 -18.41
CA GLY A 411 28.46 12.20 -17.91
C GLY A 411 28.30 11.16 -16.79
N GLU A 412 27.07 10.77 -16.45
CA GLU A 412 26.79 9.70 -15.47
C GLU A 412 27.40 8.36 -15.91
N LEU A 413 27.31 8.05 -17.21
CA LEU A 413 27.84 6.79 -17.75
C LEU A 413 29.37 6.71 -17.65
N LEU A 414 30.06 7.80 -17.96
CA LEU A 414 31.51 7.88 -17.82
C LEU A 414 31.94 7.85 -16.35
N SER A 415 31.15 8.45 -15.46
CA SER A 415 31.37 8.38 -14.01
C SER A 415 31.26 6.94 -13.51
N LEU A 416 30.20 6.22 -13.90
CA LEU A 416 30.00 4.80 -13.56
C LEU A 416 31.15 3.93 -14.08
N TYR A 417 31.55 4.12 -15.34
CA TYR A 417 32.71 3.43 -15.94
C TYR A 417 34.00 3.70 -15.14
N THR A 418 34.23 4.95 -14.76
CA THR A 418 35.43 5.35 -14.01
C THR A 418 35.47 4.72 -12.63
N VAL A 419 34.34 4.70 -11.91
CA VAL A 419 34.22 4.04 -10.61
C VAL A 419 34.52 2.55 -10.73
N ILE A 420 33.84 1.84 -11.62
CA ILE A 420 34.03 0.39 -11.81
C ILE A 420 35.49 0.07 -12.13
N HIS A 421 36.09 0.81 -13.05
CA HIS A 421 37.46 0.56 -13.47
C HIS A 421 38.52 0.95 -12.42
N ALA A 422 38.21 1.84 -11.46
CA ALA A 422 39.10 2.19 -10.36
C ALA A 422 39.26 1.03 -9.35
N HIS A 423 38.24 0.19 -9.20
CA HIS A 423 38.24 -0.93 -8.25
C HIS A 423 38.77 -2.26 -8.83
N ARG A 424 39.18 -2.29 -10.10
CA ARG A 424 39.79 -3.48 -10.74
C ARG A 424 41.21 -3.72 -10.23
N VAL A 425 41.76 -4.91 -10.45
CA VAL A 425 43.09 -5.33 -9.95
C VAL A 425 44.25 -4.43 -10.41
N ARG A 426 44.14 -3.81 -11.59
CA ARG A 426 45.18 -2.94 -12.18
C ARG A 426 44.57 -1.73 -12.89
N PRO A 427 44.09 -0.73 -12.15
CA PRO A 427 43.46 0.45 -12.73
C PRO A 427 44.51 1.33 -13.43
N ASN A 428 44.16 1.88 -14.60
CA ASN A 428 44.98 2.88 -15.26
C ASN A 428 44.64 4.27 -14.71
N TRP A 429 45.28 4.65 -13.60
CA TRP A 429 44.99 5.90 -12.89
C TRP A 429 45.12 7.16 -13.75
N ALA A 430 46.03 7.18 -14.73
CA ALA A 430 46.16 8.32 -15.63
C ALA A 430 44.91 8.49 -16.52
N LYS A 431 44.42 7.38 -17.09
CA LYS A 431 43.21 7.35 -17.93
C LYS A 431 41.95 7.63 -17.10
N LEU A 432 41.85 7.05 -15.90
CA LEU A 432 40.73 7.28 -14.99
C LEU A 432 40.68 8.71 -14.45
N GLY A 433 41.84 9.30 -14.15
CA GLY A 433 41.92 10.71 -13.75
C GLY A 433 41.42 11.65 -14.84
N GLN A 434 41.73 11.36 -16.11
CA GLN A 434 41.19 12.12 -17.25
C GLN A 434 39.67 11.98 -17.35
N TYR A 435 39.14 10.76 -17.21
CA TYR A 435 37.70 10.51 -17.28
C TYR A 435 36.92 11.14 -16.14
N TRP A 436 37.46 11.12 -14.92
CA TRP A 436 36.88 11.83 -13.78
C TRP A 436 36.79 13.34 -14.02
N ILE A 437 37.85 13.95 -14.58
CA ILE A 437 37.84 15.38 -14.91
C ILE A 437 36.80 15.69 -15.98
N ILE A 438 36.69 14.84 -17.01
CA ILE A 438 35.72 14.99 -18.09
C ILE A 438 34.29 14.89 -17.54
N SER A 439 33.99 13.84 -16.76
CA SER A 439 32.64 13.65 -16.23
C SER A 439 32.24 14.76 -15.25
N ALA A 440 33.16 15.18 -14.38
CA ALA A 440 32.93 16.30 -13.47
C ALA A 440 32.68 17.62 -14.20
N ARG A 441 33.35 17.84 -15.34
CA ARG A 441 33.11 19.01 -16.19
C ARG A 441 31.73 18.95 -16.84
N VAL A 442 31.35 17.81 -17.42
CA VAL A 442 30.04 17.64 -18.06
C VAL A 442 28.92 17.85 -17.04
N ALA A 443 29.08 17.34 -15.82
CA ALA A 443 28.13 17.53 -14.73
C ALA A 443 28.02 19.00 -14.24
N GLN A 444 28.97 19.88 -14.57
CA GLN A 444 28.90 21.32 -14.27
C GLN A 444 28.24 22.12 -15.40
N GLU A 445 28.23 21.58 -16.61
CA GLU A 445 27.68 22.23 -17.81
C GLU A 445 26.17 21.96 -17.98
N HIS A 446 25.63 21.00 -17.23
CA HIS A 446 24.22 20.58 -17.18
C HIS A 446 23.62 20.79 -15.79
#